data_AF-A0A8T1XLR8-F1
#
_entry.id   AF-A0A8T1XLR8-F1
#
_cell.length_a   1.000
_cell.length_b   1.000
_cell.length_c   1.000
_cell.angle_alpha   90.00
_cell.angle_beta   90.00
_cell.angle_gamma   90.00
#
_symmetry.space_group_name_H-M   'P 1'
#
loop_
_entity.id
_entity.type
_entity.pdbx_description
1 polymer ?
#
loop_
_entity_poly.entity_id
_entity_poly.type
_entity_poly.pdbx_seq_one_letter_code
_entity_poly.pdbx_strand_id
1 'polypeptide(L)'
;MAALSSSMAISSLHSLSCNQSFFLSSQFSKPLFINLSQKKPRFSIFFCLKQSESGIEEDEGEFTVVTAVRSRYNEIVIVDTFASRYLLLDSTRNVHSVINKGGQNWTGAYWDESACLPPIIPNGPIAIYGLGGGTTARLILELWPSTELEGWEIDEILIEKARNYLGLSELEIPTSKGGRLCIHVDDALSPSQDDSKRYAGIIVDLFTDGKVLDQLQQIPMWLELASRLMPKGRLMVNCAGIEKEVQNGKPQLVLDDLAWMLNSTVKILSEAFPGQVSWKRTPDSQDLNFVALTGGLPDLSDWSNKVPVRLSESVKLWKLCETPLNISALNAS
;
A
#
# COMPACT_ATOMS: atom_id res chain seq x y z
N MET A 1 5.42 20.96 -67.15
CA MET A 1 5.18 19.50 -67.22
C MET A 1 4.36 19.16 -65.99
N ALA A 2 3.02 19.09 -66.02
CA ALA A 2 2.17 18.01 -66.58
C ALA A 2 2.61 16.63 -66.07
N ALA A 3 1.83 15.73 -65.48
CA ALA A 3 0.38 15.45 -65.41
C ALA A 3 0.13 14.55 -64.16
N LEU A 4 -0.92 14.72 -63.33
CA LEU A 4 -2.29 14.16 -63.38
C LEU A 4 -2.43 12.62 -63.37
N SER A 5 -3.15 12.09 -62.36
CA SER A 5 -4.13 10.97 -62.39
C SER A 5 -4.50 10.55 -60.95
N SER A 6 -5.50 11.12 -60.25
CA SER A 6 -6.96 10.87 -60.26
C SER A 6 -7.42 9.42 -60.03
N SER A 7 -8.15 9.17 -58.93
CA SER A 7 -9.52 8.60 -58.97
C SER A 7 -10.17 8.57 -57.57
N MET A 8 -11.31 9.24 -57.46
CA MET A 8 -12.33 9.07 -56.41
C MET A 8 -13.37 8.04 -56.90
N ALA A 9 -14.01 7.31 -55.99
CA ALA A 9 -15.41 6.93 -56.14
C ALA A 9 -16.11 6.66 -54.79
N ILE A 10 -17.34 7.16 -54.72
CA ILE A 10 -18.34 7.16 -53.65
C ILE A 10 -19.39 6.07 -53.92
N SER A 11 -19.99 5.50 -52.87
CA SER A 11 -21.44 5.11 -52.72
C SER A 11 -21.54 4.02 -51.64
N SER A 12 -22.26 4.13 -50.51
CA SER A 12 -23.69 4.42 -50.22
C SER A 12 -24.67 3.36 -50.72
N LEU A 13 -25.37 2.69 -49.78
CA LEU A 13 -26.78 2.21 -49.77
C LEU A 13 -26.96 1.40 -48.46
N HIS A 14 -27.72 1.87 -47.44
CA HIS A 14 -29.17 1.69 -47.21
C HIS A 14 -29.66 0.25 -47.48
N SER A 15 -30.54 -0.40 -46.71
CA SER A 15 -31.44 -0.11 -45.57
C SER A 15 -32.07 -1.47 -45.18
N LEU A 16 -32.58 -1.69 -43.96
CA LEU A 16 -34.01 -1.76 -43.61
C LEU A 16 -34.02 -2.17 -42.11
N SER A 17 -34.45 -1.33 -41.16
CA SER A 17 -35.83 -1.00 -40.79
C SER A 17 -36.68 -2.23 -40.46
N CYS A 18 -36.98 -2.41 -39.16
CA CYS A 18 -38.36 -2.61 -38.73
C CYS A 18 -38.54 -2.10 -37.29
N ASN A 19 -39.22 -0.96 -37.17
CA ASN A 19 -39.88 -0.49 -35.95
C ASN A 19 -41.15 -1.30 -35.71
N GLN A 20 -41.43 -1.66 -34.47
CA GLN A 20 -42.82 -1.66 -33.97
C GLN A 20 -42.83 -1.35 -32.47
N SER A 21 -43.22 -0.13 -32.16
CA SER A 21 -43.73 0.32 -30.87
C SER A 21 -45.21 -0.07 -30.74
N PHE A 22 -45.63 -0.44 -29.53
CA PHE A 22 -46.84 -0.02 -28.80
C PHE A 22 -47.36 -1.17 -27.92
N PHE A 23 -47.37 -0.99 -26.60
CA PHE A 23 -48.59 -0.70 -25.81
C PHE A 23 -48.29 -0.85 -24.30
N LEU A 24 -48.66 0.18 -23.55
CA LEU A 24 -48.85 0.12 -22.11
C LEU A 24 -49.95 -0.89 -21.78
N SER A 25 -49.67 -1.82 -20.86
CA SER A 25 -50.68 -2.33 -19.95
C SER A 25 -50.04 -2.72 -18.62
N SER A 26 -50.39 -1.94 -17.60
CA SER A 26 -50.27 -2.29 -16.19
C SER A 26 -51.05 -3.57 -15.89
N GLN A 27 -50.42 -4.55 -15.25
CA GLN A 27 -51.14 -5.50 -14.40
C GLN A 27 -50.21 -6.04 -13.32
N PHE A 28 -50.67 -5.85 -12.08
CA PHE A 28 -50.08 -6.35 -10.85
C PHE A 28 -49.98 -7.88 -10.86
N SER A 29 -48.84 -8.42 -10.40
CA SER A 29 -48.75 -9.77 -9.83
C SER A 29 -47.55 -9.83 -8.87
N LYS A 30 -47.81 -9.97 -7.56
CA LYS A 30 -46.86 -10.43 -6.53
C LYS A 30 -47.21 -11.90 -6.18
N PRO A 31 -46.37 -12.63 -5.44
CA PRO A 31 -45.15 -13.28 -5.88
C PRO A 31 -45.25 -14.81 -5.74
N LEU A 32 -44.56 -15.58 -6.57
CA LEU A 32 -44.32 -17.01 -6.29
C LEU A 32 -43.04 -17.15 -5.48
N PHE A 33 -43.20 -17.55 -4.21
CA PHE A 33 -42.13 -18.03 -3.36
C PHE A 33 -41.54 -19.30 -3.96
N ILE A 34 -40.28 -19.24 -4.42
CA ILE A 34 -39.46 -20.43 -4.64
C ILE A 34 -38.38 -20.42 -3.58
N ASN A 35 -38.50 -21.40 -2.67
CA ASN A 35 -37.56 -21.66 -1.61
C ASN A 35 -36.33 -22.36 -2.20
N LEU A 36 -35.39 -21.61 -2.77
CA LEU A 36 -34.07 -22.16 -3.09
C LEU A 36 -33.23 -22.15 -1.82
N SER A 37 -33.13 -23.31 -1.17
CA SER A 37 -32.06 -23.63 -0.25
C SER A 37 -30.73 -23.57 -0.99
N GLN A 38 -30.15 -22.38 -1.13
CA GLN A 38 -28.83 -22.18 -1.68
C GLN A 38 -27.80 -22.66 -0.65
N LYS A 39 -27.22 -23.84 -0.91
CA LYS A 39 -25.97 -24.24 -0.27
C LYS A 39 -24.94 -23.15 -0.56
N LYS A 40 -24.49 -22.43 0.48
CA LYS A 40 -23.39 -21.48 0.38
C LYS A 40 -22.18 -22.21 -0.22
N PRO A 41 -21.56 -21.69 -1.29
CA PRO A 41 -20.32 -22.26 -1.77
C PRO A 41 -19.25 -22.08 -0.69
N ARG A 42 -18.73 -23.21 -0.19
CA ARG A 42 -17.52 -23.22 0.64
C ARG A 42 -16.34 -23.00 -0.29
N PHE A 43 -15.76 -21.80 -0.26
CA PHE A 43 -14.48 -21.53 -0.90
C PHE A 43 -13.39 -21.73 0.16
N SER A 44 -12.54 -22.73 -0.02
CA SER A 44 -11.30 -22.88 0.74
C SER A 44 -10.27 -21.94 0.13
N ILE A 45 -9.99 -20.82 0.80
CA ILE A 45 -8.85 -19.97 0.50
C ILE A 45 -7.76 -20.36 1.49
N PHE A 46 -6.62 -20.85 0.98
CA PHE A 46 -5.46 -21.16 1.81
C PHE A 46 -4.84 -19.87 2.33
N PHE A 47 -5.00 -19.59 3.62
CA PHE A 47 -4.24 -18.56 4.33
C PHE A 47 -2.84 -19.12 4.63
N CYS A 48 -1.78 -18.47 4.12
CA CYS A 48 -0.42 -18.74 4.57
C CYS A 48 0.02 -17.62 5.53
N LEU A 49 -0.56 -17.58 6.73
CA LEU A 49 0.01 -16.82 7.85
C LEU A 49 1.02 -17.73 8.55
N LYS A 50 2.28 -17.68 8.15
CA LYS A 50 3.37 -18.38 8.86
C LYS A 50 3.81 -17.56 10.06
N GLN A 51 3.35 -17.93 11.25
CA GLN A 51 4.08 -17.64 12.49
C GLN A 51 4.64 -18.96 13.04
N SER A 52 5.96 -19.08 13.07
CA SER A 52 6.66 -20.23 13.65
C SER A 52 7.17 -19.90 15.06
N GLU A 53 6.65 -20.59 16.07
CA GLU A 53 7.40 -21.52 16.94
C GLU A 53 6.59 -21.84 18.21
N SER A 54 5.59 -22.72 18.06
CA SER A 54 5.24 -23.80 18.98
C SER A 54 4.04 -24.50 18.34
N GLY A 55 4.21 -25.78 18.00
CA GLY A 55 3.28 -26.49 17.14
C GLY A 55 1.85 -26.47 17.67
N ILE A 56 0.95 -25.85 16.92
CA ILE A 56 -0.50 -26.07 16.94
C ILE A 56 -1.02 -25.91 15.50
N GLU A 57 -1.99 -26.77 15.21
CA GLU A 57 -2.79 -27.02 14.01
C GLU A 57 -3.03 -25.82 13.08
N GLU A 58 -3.10 -26.12 11.78
CA GLU A 58 -3.70 -25.27 10.76
C GLU A 58 -5.12 -24.89 11.22
N ASP A 59 -5.27 -23.73 11.85
CA ASP A 59 -6.58 -23.19 12.16
C ASP A 59 -7.17 -22.75 10.81
N GLU A 60 -7.94 -23.64 10.17
CA GLU A 60 -8.95 -23.26 9.18
C GLU A 60 -9.98 -22.36 9.88
N GLY A 61 -9.55 -21.17 10.29
CA GLY A 61 -10.39 -20.20 10.94
C GLY A 61 -11.54 -19.88 10.01
N GLU A 62 -12.77 -20.10 10.47
CA GLU A 62 -13.96 -19.80 9.71
C GLU A 62 -13.93 -18.31 9.35
N PHE A 63 -13.76 -18.02 8.06
CA PHE A 63 -13.84 -16.65 7.55
C PHE A 63 -15.15 -16.45 6.81
N THR A 64 -15.67 -15.23 6.86
CA THR A 64 -16.82 -14.81 6.08
C THR A 64 -16.43 -13.68 5.14
N VAL A 65 -16.79 -13.79 3.87
CA VAL A 65 -16.67 -12.67 2.92
C VAL A 65 -17.73 -11.63 3.27
N VAL A 66 -17.30 -10.45 3.70
CA VAL A 66 -18.16 -9.31 4.04
C VAL A 66 -18.62 -8.60 2.77
N THR A 67 -17.69 -8.37 1.86
CA THR A 67 -17.97 -7.80 0.55
C THR A 67 -16.94 -8.28 -0.46
N ALA A 68 -17.37 -8.39 -1.72
CA ALA A 68 -16.53 -8.67 -2.87
C ALA A 68 -17.06 -7.83 -4.03
N VAL A 69 -16.29 -6.84 -4.47
CA VAL A 69 -16.67 -5.89 -5.52
C VAL A 69 -15.48 -5.59 -6.39
N ARG A 70 -15.72 -5.32 -7.68
CA ARG A 70 -14.69 -4.90 -8.61
C ARG A 70 -14.90 -3.43 -8.96
N SER A 71 -13.84 -2.64 -8.79
CA SER A 71 -13.76 -1.26 -9.27
C SER A 71 -13.01 -1.21 -10.61
N ARG A 72 -12.73 0.00 -11.09
CA ARG A 72 -11.85 0.20 -12.25
C ARG A 72 -10.36 -0.04 -11.93
N TYR A 73 -9.98 -0.06 -10.66
CA TYR A 73 -8.60 -0.20 -10.19
C TYR A 73 -8.34 -1.57 -9.56
N ASN A 74 -9.28 -2.09 -8.76
CA ASN A 74 -9.05 -3.27 -7.91
C ASN A 74 -10.19 -4.29 -7.96
N GLU A 75 -9.85 -5.54 -7.65
CA GLU A 75 -10.79 -6.52 -7.11
C GLU A 75 -10.77 -6.45 -5.58
N ILE A 76 -11.76 -5.79 -4.99
CA ILE A 76 -11.83 -5.50 -3.55
C ILE A 76 -12.59 -6.61 -2.86
N VAL A 77 -11.92 -7.32 -1.95
CA VAL A 77 -12.54 -8.34 -1.09
C VAL A 77 -12.24 -8.04 0.37
N ILE A 78 -13.27 -7.98 1.20
CA ILE A 78 -13.10 -7.88 2.65
C ILE A 78 -13.55 -9.19 3.28
N VAL A 79 -12.66 -9.80 4.04
CA VAL A 79 -12.93 -11.03 4.80
C VAL A 79 -12.87 -10.76 6.28
N ASP A 80 -13.76 -11.40 7.02
CA ASP A 80 -13.90 -11.28 8.46
C ASP A 80 -13.59 -12.62 9.12
N THR A 81 -12.72 -12.61 10.13
CA THR A 81 -12.43 -13.76 10.98
C THR A 81 -12.83 -13.44 12.42
N PHE A 82 -12.68 -14.40 13.34
CA PHE A 82 -12.88 -14.12 14.75
C PHE A 82 -11.93 -13.04 15.29
N ALA A 83 -10.66 -13.06 14.87
CA ALA A 83 -9.61 -12.20 15.40
C ALA A 83 -9.52 -10.84 14.69
N SER A 84 -9.72 -10.82 13.37
CA SER A 84 -9.40 -9.64 12.54
C SER A 84 -10.30 -9.53 11.32
N ARG A 85 -10.23 -8.37 10.67
CA ARG A 85 -10.82 -8.13 9.35
C ARG A 85 -9.72 -7.72 8.39
N TYR A 86 -9.72 -8.32 7.20
CA TYR A 86 -8.68 -8.12 6.20
C TYR A 86 -9.26 -7.55 4.92
N LEU A 87 -8.52 -6.64 4.30
CA LEU A 87 -8.72 -6.17 2.94
C LEU A 87 -7.77 -6.94 2.01
N LEU A 88 -8.33 -7.61 1.03
CA LEU A 88 -7.60 -8.27 -0.05
C LEU A 88 -7.88 -7.50 -1.35
N LEU A 89 -6.83 -7.14 -2.08
CA LEU A 89 -6.94 -6.44 -3.35
C LEU A 89 -6.41 -7.27 -4.50
N ASP A 90 -6.68 -6.76 -5.69
CA ASP A 90 -6.21 -7.24 -6.99
C ASP A 90 -6.38 -8.75 -7.24
N SER A 91 -5.74 -9.25 -8.30
CA SER A 91 -5.79 -10.65 -8.70
C SER A 91 -4.97 -11.57 -7.78
N THR A 92 -4.00 -11.03 -7.04
CA THR A 92 -3.11 -11.75 -6.13
C THR A 92 -3.81 -12.12 -4.83
N ARG A 93 -4.86 -11.40 -4.43
CA ARG A 93 -5.54 -11.54 -3.13
C ARG A 93 -4.60 -11.34 -1.94
N ASN A 94 -3.52 -10.58 -2.11
CA ASN A 94 -2.63 -10.21 -1.02
C ASN A 94 -3.38 -9.36 0.01
N VAL A 95 -2.91 -9.38 1.27
CA VAL A 95 -3.46 -8.54 2.33
C VAL A 95 -2.93 -7.11 2.16
N HIS A 96 -3.84 -6.16 1.93
CA HIS A 96 -3.53 -4.73 1.80
C HIS A 96 -3.96 -3.90 3.01
N SER A 97 -4.73 -4.48 3.93
CA SER A 97 -5.06 -3.83 5.21
C SER A 97 -5.59 -4.86 6.19
N VAL A 98 -5.37 -4.60 7.48
CA VAL A 98 -5.89 -5.39 8.59
C VAL A 98 -6.42 -4.48 9.70
N ILE A 99 -7.48 -4.95 10.36
CA ILE A 99 -7.96 -4.43 11.64
C ILE A 99 -8.13 -5.59 12.60
N ASN A 100 -7.53 -5.47 13.77
CA ASN A 100 -7.66 -6.47 14.83
C ASN A 100 -8.85 -6.14 15.72
N LYS A 101 -9.69 -7.13 16.00
CA LYS A 101 -10.89 -6.98 16.86
C LYS A 101 -10.58 -6.97 18.35
N GLY A 102 -9.36 -7.34 18.74
CA GLY A 102 -8.89 -7.33 20.13
C GLY A 102 -8.54 -5.94 20.69
N GLY A 103 -8.81 -4.87 19.94
CA GLY A 103 -8.57 -3.49 20.36
C GLY A 103 -7.11 -3.03 20.30
N GLN A 104 -6.19 -3.87 19.81
CA GLN A 104 -4.81 -3.48 19.55
C GLN A 104 -4.62 -3.11 18.07
N ASN A 105 -4.12 -1.92 17.78
CA ASN A 105 -3.88 -1.50 16.38
C ASN A 105 -2.51 -1.94 15.83
N TRP A 106 -1.66 -2.54 16.67
CA TRP A 106 -0.41 -3.17 16.25
C TRP A 106 -0.69 -4.40 15.40
N THR A 107 -0.09 -4.48 14.22
CA THR A 107 -0.31 -5.59 13.29
C THR A 107 0.75 -6.68 13.40
N GLY A 108 1.91 -6.35 13.98
CA GLY A 108 3.09 -7.20 13.90
C GLY A 108 3.57 -7.38 12.46
N ALA A 109 3.39 -6.36 11.60
CA ALA A 109 3.80 -6.37 10.19
C ALA A 109 4.37 -4.99 9.81
N TYR A 110 4.77 -4.81 8.55
CA TYR A 110 5.47 -3.60 8.11
C TYR A 110 4.71 -2.29 8.33
N TRP A 111 3.36 -2.31 8.40
CA TRP A 111 2.57 -1.12 8.72
C TRP A 111 2.98 -0.49 10.06
N ASP A 112 3.42 -1.31 11.03
CA ASP A 112 3.88 -0.84 12.33
C ASP A 112 5.14 0.03 12.23
N GLU A 113 5.98 -0.19 11.22
CA GLU A 113 7.20 0.59 11.00
C GLU A 113 6.87 2.05 10.67
N SER A 114 5.74 2.33 10.02
CA SER A 114 5.35 3.71 9.71
C SER A 114 5.14 4.58 10.96
N ALA A 115 4.82 3.96 12.10
CA ALA A 115 4.67 4.66 13.36
C ALA A 115 6.00 5.16 13.98
N CYS A 116 7.17 4.75 13.46
CA CYS A 116 8.45 5.31 13.88
C CYS A 116 8.85 6.60 13.14
N LEU A 117 8.10 7.00 12.10
CA LEU A 117 8.39 8.21 11.32
C LEU A 117 8.17 9.53 12.07
N PRO A 118 7.06 9.76 12.81
CA PRO A 118 6.73 11.08 13.35
C PRO A 118 7.83 11.74 14.22
N PRO A 119 8.58 11.02 15.07
CA PRO A 119 9.60 11.65 15.91
C PRO A 119 10.89 12.10 15.20
N ILE A 120 11.08 11.76 13.93
CA ILE A 120 12.31 12.05 13.15
C ILE A 120 12.08 12.98 11.95
N ILE A 121 10.89 13.59 11.89
CA ILE A 121 10.49 14.58 10.89
C ILE A 121 10.13 15.91 11.57
N PRO A 122 10.06 17.04 10.85
CA PRO A 122 9.54 18.30 11.41
C PRO A 122 8.06 18.19 11.80
N ASN A 123 7.55 19.17 12.53
CA ASN A 123 6.10 19.29 12.73
C ASN A 123 5.42 19.66 11.41
N GLY A 124 4.33 18.99 11.08
CA GLY A 124 3.52 19.24 9.89
C GLY A 124 2.69 18.02 9.48
N PRO A 125 1.91 18.11 8.41
CA PRO A 125 1.08 17.01 7.93
C PRO A 125 1.95 15.88 7.37
N ILE A 126 1.47 14.64 7.54
CA ILE A 126 2.06 13.44 6.94
C ILE A 126 1.12 12.92 5.86
N ALA A 127 1.62 12.79 4.63
CA ALA A 127 0.87 12.13 3.56
C ALA A 127 1.02 10.60 3.66
N ILE A 128 -0.05 9.87 3.35
CA ILE A 128 -0.03 8.42 3.14
C ILE A 128 -0.51 8.16 1.72
N TYR A 129 0.38 7.77 0.83
CA TYR A 129 0.08 7.45 -0.56
C TYR A 129 -0.18 5.95 -0.69
N GLY A 130 -1.42 5.59 -1.02
CA GLY A 130 -1.91 4.22 -0.85
C GLY A 130 -2.44 4.05 0.57
N LEU A 131 -3.72 4.37 0.76
CA LEU A 131 -4.32 4.35 2.09
C LEU A 131 -4.83 2.96 2.48
N GLY A 132 -5.28 2.17 1.49
CA GLY A 132 -5.93 0.88 1.73
C GLY A 132 -7.10 1.04 2.72
N GLY A 133 -7.15 0.18 3.73
CA GLY A 133 -8.14 0.28 4.81
C GLY A 133 -7.75 1.21 5.97
N GLY A 134 -6.63 1.94 5.87
CA GLY A 134 -6.17 2.88 6.89
C GLY A 134 -5.41 2.25 8.06
N THR A 135 -4.81 1.06 7.89
CA THR A 135 -4.04 0.37 8.94
C THR A 135 -2.91 1.23 9.51
N THR A 136 -2.06 1.78 8.64
CA THR A 136 -0.97 2.70 9.04
C THR A 136 -1.51 3.94 9.75
N ALA A 137 -2.54 4.58 9.19
CA ALA A 137 -3.13 5.80 9.74
C ALA A 137 -3.67 5.58 11.16
N ARG A 138 -4.31 4.43 11.40
CA ARG A 138 -4.87 4.06 12.69
C ARG A 138 -3.82 3.99 13.79
N LEU A 139 -2.71 3.30 13.54
CA LEU A 139 -1.64 3.18 14.51
C LEU A 139 -0.93 4.53 14.74
N ILE A 140 -0.70 5.31 13.69
CA ILE A 140 -0.10 6.64 13.83
C ILE A 140 -0.98 7.55 14.70
N LEU A 141 -2.30 7.59 14.48
CA LEU A 141 -3.19 8.42 15.29
C LEU A 141 -3.36 7.93 16.73
N GLU A 142 -3.21 6.62 16.99
CA GLU A 142 -3.17 6.10 18.37
C GLU A 142 -1.93 6.62 19.12
N LEU A 143 -0.75 6.52 18.51
CA LEU A 143 0.52 6.82 19.16
C LEU A 143 0.87 8.31 19.13
N TRP A 144 0.46 9.00 18.08
CA TRP A 144 0.78 10.39 17.78
C TRP A 144 -0.52 11.17 17.51
N PRO A 145 -1.41 11.32 18.52
CA PRO A 145 -2.77 11.80 18.32
C PRO A 145 -2.88 13.24 17.81
N SER A 146 -1.82 14.05 17.88
CA SER A 146 -1.81 15.41 17.30
C SER A 146 -1.47 15.44 15.81
N THR A 147 -1.17 14.29 15.19
CA THR A 147 -0.71 14.23 13.80
C THR A 147 -1.85 14.51 12.84
N GLU A 148 -1.62 15.44 11.90
CA GLU A 148 -2.48 15.62 10.74
C GLU A 148 -2.05 14.64 9.65
N LEU A 149 -2.95 13.76 9.25
CA LEU A 149 -2.73 12.78 8.19
C LEU A 149 -3.52 13.15 6.94
N GLU A 150 -2.88 13.03 5.79
CA GLU A 150 -3.52 13.15 4.48
C GLU A 150 -3.40 11.83 3.74
N GLY A 151 -4.47 11.03 3.74
CA GLY A 151 -4.52 9.74 3.07
C GLY A 151 -4.97 9.89 1.62
N TRP A 152 -4.19 9.36 0.69
CA TRP A 152 -4.49 9.37 -0.74
C TRP A 152 -4.78 7.95 -1.22
N GLU A 153 -5.91 7.79 -1.89
CA GLU A 153 -6.36 6.53 -2.48
C GLU A 153 -7.06 6.83 -3.80
N ILE A 154 -6.66 6.15 -4.87
CA ILE A 154 -7.23 6.40 -6.20
C ILE A 154 -8.62 5.75 -6.37
N ASP A 155 -8.90 4.70 -5.60
CA ASP A 155 -10.11 3.90 -5.71
C ASP A 155 -11.23 4.37 -4.76
N GLU A 156 -12.18 5.13 -5.31
CA GLU A 156 -13.33 5.64 -4.56
C GLU A 156 -14.20 4.54 -3.92
N ILE A 157 -14.33 3.39 -4.61
CA ILE A 157 -15.13 2.25 -4.12
C ILE A 157 -14.40 1.61 -2.94
N LEU A 158 -13.07 1.53 -2.99
CA LEU A 158 -12.26 1.04 -1.88
C LEU A 158 -12.44 1.91 -0.63
N ILE A 159 -12.40 3.23 -0.77
CA ILE A 159 -12.63 4.16 0.34
C ILE A 159 -14.04 4.00 0.92
N GLU A 160 -15.06 3.85 0.08
CA GLU A 160 -16.43 3.58 0.54
C GLU A 160 -16.48 2.29 1.37
N LYS A 161 -15.88 1.19 0.90
CA LYS A 161 -15.86 -0.08 1.64
C LYS A 161 -15.03 0.00 2.92
N ALA A 162 -13.91 0.71 2.90
CA ALA A 162 -13.08 0.90 4.09
C ALA A 162 -13.78 1.73 5.17
N ARG A 163 -14.55 2.76 4.80
CA ARG A 163 -15.40 3.51 5.75
C ARG A 163 -16.47 2.63 6.38
N ASN A 164 -17.11 1.76 5.59
CA ASN A 164 -18.21 0.91 6.04
C ASN A 164 -17.75 -0.28 6.89
N TYR A 165 -16.60 -0.86 6.56
CA TYR A 165 -16.20 -2.16 7.10
C TYR A 165 -14.86 -2.16 7.82
N LEU A 166 -14.00 -1.16 7.59
CA LEU A 166 -12.65 -1.07 8.15
C LEU A 166 -12.49 0.17 9.06
N GLY A 167 -13.59 0.69 9.61
CA GLY A 167 -13.56 1.79 10.58
C GLY A 167 -12.85 3.06 10.10
N LEU A 168 -12.66 3.24 8.79
CA LEU A 168 -11.87 4.36 8.25
C LEU A 168 -12.52 5.71 8.60
N SER A 169 -13.85 5.74 8.71
CA SER A 169 -14.66 6.89 9.12
C SER A 169 -14.35 7.38 10.54
N GLU A 170 -13.91 6.49 11.43
CA GLU A 170 -13.52 6.85 12.79
C GLU A 170 -12.22 7.68 12.81
N LEU A 171 -11.33 7.46 11.84
CA LEU A 171 -10.06 8.16 11.74
C LEU A 171 -10.22 9.59 11.18
N GLU A 172 -11.33 9.86 10.48
CA GLU A 172 -11.67 11.19 9.97
C GLU A 172 -12.16 12.13 11.09
N ILE A 173 -12.55 11.57 12.24
CA ILE A 173 -12.93 12.32 13.44
C ILE A 173 -11.66 12.77 14.17
N PRO A 174 -11.54 14.06 14.56
CA PRO A 174 -10.39 14.53 15.32
C PRO A 174 -10.20 13.77 16.64
N THR A 175 -8.96 13.40 16.94
CA THR A 175 -8.59 12.87 18.25
C THR A 175 -8.71 13.95 19.33
N SER A 176 -8.53 13.56 20.60
CA SER A 176 -8.44 14.49 21.72
C SER A 176 -7.29 15.51 21.63
N LYS A 177 -6.33 15.31 20.73
CA LYS A 177 -5.20 16.22 20.47
C LYS A 177 -5.30 16.94 19.12
N GLY A 178 -6.43 16.81 18.42
CA GLY A 178 -6.73 17.54 17.19
C GLY A 178 -6.23 16.89 15.89
N GLY A 179 -5.37 15.87 15.96
CA GLY A 179 -4.97 15.10 14.78
C GLY A 179 -6.15 14.32 14.20
N ARG A 180 -6.09 14.05 12.90
CA ARG A 180 -7.16 13.37 12.13
C ARG A 180 -6.61 12.89 10.80
N LEU A 181 -7.37 12.01 10.14
CA LEU A 181 -7.16 11.63 8.75
C LEU A 181 -8.07 12.45 7.82
N CYS A 182 -7.48 13.18 6.89
CA CYS A 182 -8.17 13.76 5.73
C CYS A 182 -7.95 12.84 4.52
N ILE A 183 -9.03 12.44 3.84
CA ILE A 183 -8.96 11.48 2.74
C ILE A 183 -9.12 12.21 1.40
N HIS A 184 -8.19 11.96 0.50
CA HIS A 184 -8.18 12.43 -0.89
C HIS A 184 -8.39 11.24 -1.81
N VAL A 185 -9.49 11.28 -2.58
CA VAL A 185 -9.79 10.25 -3.57
C VAL A 185 -9.25 10.71 -4.92
N ASP A 186 -7.96 10.47 -5.16
CA ASP A 186 -7.25 10.94 -6.35
C ASP A 186 -5.92 10.19 -6.53
N ASP A 187 -5.27 10.39 -7.68
CA ASP A 187 -3.93 9.87 -7.95
C ASP A 187 -2.85 10.65 -7.18
N ALA A 188 -2.27 9.99 -6.17
CA ALA A 188 -1.20 10.54 -5.34
C ALA A 188 0.07 10.94 -6.13
N LEU A 189 0.31 10.35 -7.31
CA LEU A 189 1.49 10.64 -8.13
C LEU A 189 1.26 11.77 -9.14
N SER A 190 0.03 12.24 -9.30
CA SER A 190 -0.27 13.34 -10.21
C SER A 190 0.42 14.64 -9.75
N PRO A 191 0.95 15.46 -10.69
CA PRO A 191 1.60 16.72 -10.34
C PRO A 191 0.61 17.73 -9.74
N SER A 192 1.04 18.44 -8.70
CA SER A 192 0.24 19.47 -8.03
C SER A 192 1.15 20.60 -7.59
N GLN A 193 0.89 21.83 -8.07
CA GLN A 193 1.70 23.00 -7.72
C GLN A 193 1.52 23.42 -6.25
N ASP A 194 0.39 23.07 -5.65
CA ASP A 194 0.04 23.46 -4.29
C ASP A 194 0.70 22.56 -3.21
N ASP A 195 1.34 21.46 -3.62
CA ASP A 195 1.95 20.50 -2.69
C ASP A 195 3.44 20.73 -2.44
N SER A 196 4.07 21.72 -3.09
CA SER A 196 5.49 21.99 -2.89
C SER A 196 5.77 22.36 -1.43
N LYS A 197 6.66 21.59 -0.78
CA LYS A 197 7.06 21.75 0.63
C LYS A 197 5.92 21.70 1.66
N ARG A 198 4.85 20.95 1.38
CA ARG A 198 3.68 20.81 2.25
C ARG A 198 3.90 19.81 3.38
N TYR A 199 4.53 18.67 3.10
CA TYR A 199 4.49 17.52 4.01
C TYR A 199 5.74 17.41 4.89
N ALA A 200 5.56 17.17 6.18
CA ALA A 200 6.64 16.81 7.07
C ALA A 200 7.16 15.39 6.79
N GLY A 201 6.29 14.50 6.34
CA GLY A 201 6.65 13.17 5.90
C GLY A 201 5.69 12.64 4.84
N ILE A 202 6.16 11.74 3.99
CA ILE A 202 5.32 11.02 3.02
C ILE A 202 5.58 9.53 3.18
N ILE A 203 4.55 8.77 3.51
CA ILE A 203 4.56 7.32 3.54
C ILE A 203 4.05 6.83 2.19
N VAL A 204 4.83 6.01 1.49
CA VAL A 204 4.50 5.50 0.15
C VAL A 204 4.27 3.99 0.22
N ASP A 205 3.03 3.58 -0.05
CA ASP A 205 2.54 2.20 -0.02
C ASP A 205 1.66 1.93 -1.26
N LEU A 206 2.22 2.19 -2.45
CA LEU A 206 1.51 2.15 -3.72
C LEU A 206 1.83 0.87 -4.51
N PHE A 207 0.80 0.08 -4.78
CA PHE A 207 0.91 -1.24 -5.41
C PHE A 207 -0.16 -1.48 -6.48
N THR A 208 0.17 -2.30 -7.46
CA THR A 208 -0.77 -2.91 -8.42
C THR A 208 -0.34 -4.34 -8.71
N ASP A 209 -1.28 -5.29 -8.70
CA ASP A 209 -1.03 -6.71 -8.94
C ASP A 209 0.15 -7.26 -8.12
N GLY A 210 0.17 -6.92 -6.83
CA GLY A 210 1.23 -7.32 -5.88
C GLY A 210 2.62 -6.73 -6.15
N LYS A 211 2.75 -5.69 -6.98
CA LYS A 211 4.02 -5.05 -7.34
C LYS A 211 4.00 -3.55 -7.08
N VAL A 212 5.16 -3.00 -6.73
CA VAL A 212 5.37 -1.54 -6.66
C VAL A 212 5.13 -0.95 -8.05
N LEU A 213 4.47 0.22 -8.13
CA LEU A 213 4.14 0.87 -9.40
C LEU A 213 5.38 1.16 -10.26
N ASP A 214 5.27 1.02 -11.58
CA ASP A 214 6.35 1.27 -12.54
C ASP A 214 6.91 2.71 -12.45
N GLN A 215 6.05 3.68 -12.17
CA GLN A 215 6.45 5.08 -11.96
C GLN A 215 7.44 5.22 -10.80
N LEU A 216 7.33 4.39 -9.76
CA LEU A 216 8.22 4.39 -8.60
C LEU A 216 9.53 3.62 -8.87
N GLN A 217 9.69 3.04 -10.06
CA GLN A 217 10.97 2.51 -10.55
C GLN A 217 11.76 3.57 -11.35
N GLN A 218 11.34 4.85 -11.31
CA GLN A 218 11.97 5.95 -12.03
C GLN A 218 12.48 7.02 -11.07
N ILE A 219 13.77 7.37 -11.17
CA ILE A 219 14.41 8.42 -10.35
C ILE A 219 13.63 9.75 -10.36
N PRO A 220 13.16 10.28 -11.52
CA PRO A 220 12.44 11.56 -11.54
C PRO A 220 11.19 11.58 -10.66
N MET A 221 10.49 10.45 -10.52
CA MET A 221 9.31 10.37 -9.67
C MET A 221 9.69 10.58 -8.20
N TRP A 222 10.77 9.95 -7.73
CA TRP A 222 11.23 10.14 -6.35
C TRP A 222 11.67 11.59 -6.07
N LEU A 223 12.32 12.24 -7.03
CA LEU A 223 12.70 13.65 -6.91
C LEU A 223 11.47 14.56 -6.86
N GLU A 224 10.44 14.26 -7.65
CA GLU A 224 9.17 14.97 -7.62
C GLU A 224 8.47 14.80 -6.26
N LEU A 225 8.39 13.57 -5.73
CA LEU A 225 7.81 13.32 -4.40
C LEU A 225 8.59 14.03 -3.29
N ALA A 226 9.93 14.02 -3.37
CA ALA A 226 10.77 14.72 -2.41
C ALA A 226 10.60 16.24 -2.48
N SER A 227 10.23 16.81 -3.63
CA SER A 227 9.95 18.25 -3.77
C SER A 227 8.73 18.72 -2.96
N ARG A 228 7.84 17.78 -2.60
CA ARG A 228 6.65 18.01 -1.76
C ARG A 228 6.96 18.03 -0.26
N LEU A 229 8.17 17.63 0.13
CA LEU A 229 8.59 17.61 1.54
C LEU A 229 9.02 19.00 2.04
N MET A 230 8.60 19.32 3.26
CA MET A 230 9.16 20.41 4.05
C MET A 230 10.68 20.21 4.25
N PRO A 231 11.43 21.27 4.59
CA PRO A 231 12.83 21.12 5.01
C PRO A 231 12.97 20.09 6.14
N LYS A 232 13.88 19.13 5.97
CA LYS A 232 14.09 17.96 6.87
C LYS A 232 12.94 16.93 6.89
N GLY A 233 11.97 17.05 6.00
CA GLY A 233 10.97 16.01 5.79
C GLY A 233 11.58 14.75 5.17
N ARG A 234 10.86 13.64 5.29
CA ARG A 234 11.37 12.32 4.87
C ARG A 234 10.30 11.53 4.11
N LEU A 235 10.75 10.71 3.16
CA LEU A 235 9.95 9.65 2.56
C LEU A 235 10.18 8.37 3.37
N MET A 236 9.12 7.64 3.68
CA MET A 236 9.18 6.25 4.16
C MET A 236 8.40 5.37 3.17
N VAL A 237 9.03 4.31 2.67
CA VAL A 237 8.53 3.59 1.49
C VAL A 237 8.44 2.11 1.78
N ASN A 238 7.25 1.52 1.61
CA ASN A 238 7.13 0.07 1.47
C ASN A 238 7.71 -0.33 0.11
N CYS A 239 8.80 -1.07 0.12
CA CYS A 239 9.54 -1.48 -1.07
C CYS A 239 9.22 -2.91 -1.52
N ALA A 240 8.22 -3.55 -0.90
CA ALA A 240 7.91 -4.96 -1.08
C ALA A 240 9.04 -5.92 -0.65
N GLY A 241 8.78 -7.22 -0.74
CA GLY A 241 9.82 -8.25 -0.65
C GLY A 241 10.70 -8.31 -1.90
N ILE A 242 11.70 -9.21 -1.88
CA ILE A 242 12.48 -9.58 -3.07
C ILE A 242 11.75 -10.71 -3.78
N GLU A 243 11.63 -10.65 -5.12
CA GLU A 243 11.21 -11.83 -5.90
C GLU A 243 12.23 -12.95 -5.64
N LYS A 244 11.80 -14.05 -5.02
CA LYS A 244 12.71 -15.14 -4.63
C LYS A 244 13.48 -15.64 -5.85
N GLU A 245 14.78 -15.36 -5.93
CA GLU A 245 15.66 -16.11 -6.81
C GLU A 245 15.66 -17.58 -6.34
N VAL A 246 15.01 -18.44 -7.12
CA VAL A 246 15.09 -19.88 -6.91
C VAL A 246 16.40 -20.36 -7.52
N GLN A 247 17.49 -20.28 -6.76
CA GLN A 247 18.69 -21.07 -7.07
C GLN A 247 18.61 -22.40 -6.31
N ASN A 248 18.65 -23.51 -7.05
CA ASN A 248 18.64 -24.88 -6.51
C ASN A 248 17.45 -25.23 -5.58
N GLY A 249 16.28 -24.64 -5.79
CA GLY A 249 15.04 -25.05 -5.10
C GLY A 249 14.98 -24.69 -3.61
N LYS A 250 15.93 -23.90 -3.09
CA LYS A 250 15.90 -23.38 -1.71
C LYS A 250 15.98 -21.85 -1.71
N PRO A 251 15.08 -21.15 -1.01
CA PRO A 251 15.22 -19.71 -0.80
C PRO A 251 16.52 -19.46 -0.02
N GLN A 252 17.51 -18.83 -0.64
CA GLN A 252 18.69 -18.38 0.08
C GLN A 252 18.38 -16.99 0.65
N LEU A 253 18.18 -16.91 1.96
CA LEU A 253 18.09 -15.65 2.68
C LEU A 253 19.47 -14.98 2.63
N VAL A 254 19.62 -13.95 1.81
CA VAL A 254 20.74 -13.03 1.93
C VAL A 254 20.44 -12.15 3.15
N LEU A 255 21.06 -12.49 4.28
CA LEU A 255 21.01 -11.75 5.55
C LEU A 255 22.10 -10.67 5.63
N ASP A 256 22.82 -10.47 4.54
CA ASP A 256 23.95 -9.54 4.45
C ASP A 256 23.49 -8.07 4.46
N ASP A 257 24.38 -7.17 4.86
CA ASP A 257 24.18 -5.72 4.83
C ASP A 257 23.97 -5.19 3.40
N LEU A 258 24.25 -6.03 2.39
CA LEU A 258 24.00 -5.78 0.98
C LEU A 258 22.64 -6.30 0.48
N ALA A 259 21.78 -6.87 1.34
CA ALA A 259 20.49 -7.43 0.92
C ALA A 259 19.57 -6.41 0.25
N TRP A 260 19.70 -5.13 0.60
CA TRP A 260 18.96 -4.05 -0.06
C TRP A 260 19.24 -3.95 -1.55
N MET A 261 20.44 -4.35 -1.99
CA MET A 261 20.81 -4.38 -3.42
C MET A 261 20.01 -5.42 -4.20
N LEU A 262 19.24 -6.29 -3.56
CA LEU A 262 18.36 -7.23 -4.26
C LEU A 262 16.96 -6.64 -4.50
N ASN A 263 16.60 -5.57 -3.80
CA ASN A 263 15.31 -4.90 -3.97
C ASN A 263 15.43 -3.74 -4.97
N SER A 264 14.69 -3.79 -6.08
CA SER A 264 14.75 -2.78 -7.14
C SER A 264 14.33 -1.40 -6.67
N THR A 265 13.29 -1.31 -5.83
CA THR A 265 12.79 -0.04 -5.30
C THR A 265 13.81 0.63 -4.38
N VAL A 266 14.45 -0.12 -3.49
CA VAL A 266 15.52 0.42 -2.61
C VAL A 266 16.73 0.86 -3.42
N LYS A 267 17.09 0.15 -4.49
CA LYS A 267 18.14 0.54 -5.44
C LYS A 267 17.84 1.88 -6.10
N ILE A 268 16.68 2.02 -6.73
CA ILE A 268 16.27 3.25 -7.42
C ILE A 268 16.21 4.43 -6.43
N LEU A 269 15.70 4.22 -5.21
CA LEU A 269 15.74 5.23 -4.15
C LEU A 269 17.17 5.64 -3.80
N SER A 270 18.10 4.68 -3.69
CA SER A 270 19.51 4.94 -3.37
C SER A 270 20.24 5.67 -4.49
N GLU A 271 19.86 5.43 -5.75
CA GLU A 271 20.34 6.20 -6.90
C GLU A 271 19.77 7.62 -6.92
N ALA A 272 18.49 7.80 -6.56
CA ALA A 272 17.85 9.11 -6.46
C ALA A 272 18.40 9.96 -5.30
N PHE A 273 18.77 9.32 -4.18
CA PHE A 273 19.29 9.99 -2.99
C PHE A 273 20.60 9.35 -2.48
N PRO A 274 21.73 9.52 -3.20
CA PRO A 274 22.99 8.88 -2.85
C PRO A 274 23.44 9.19 -1.41
N GLY A 275 23.76 8.14 -0.65
CA GLY A 275 24.20 8.24 0.75
C GLY A 275 23.12 8.71 1.74
N GLN A 276 21.87 8.84 1.30
CA GLN A 276 20.76 9.38 2.11
C GLN A 276 19.59 8.42 2.27
N VAL A 277 19.73 7.18 1.82
CA VAL A 277 18.71 6.13 2.00
C VAL A 277 19.18 5.19 3.09
N SER A 278 18.30 4.96 4.05
CA SER A 278 18.39 3.87 5.01
C SER A 278 17.30 2.86 4.73
N TRP A 279 17.52 1.61 5.11
CA TRP A 279 16.61 0.52 4.88
C TRP A 279 16.51 -0.37 6.11
N LYS A 280 15.40 -1.10 6.15
CA LYS A 280 15.17 -2.18 7.09
C LYS A 280 14.40 -3.28 6.37
N ARG A 281 14.62 -4.52 6.80
CA ARG A 281 13.81 -5.66 6.39
C ARG A 281 13.00 -6.15 7.58
N THR A 282 11.71 -6.38 7.39
CA THR A 282 10.88 -6.98 8.42
C THR A 282 11.27 -8.45 8.64
N PRO A 283 11.06 -9.00 9.86
CA PRO A 283 11.37 -10.40 10.15
C PRO A 283 10.67 -11.39 9.20
N ASP A 284 11.17 -12.63 9.13
CA ASP A 284 10.60 -13.73 8.32
C ASP A 284 9.12 -13.99 8.63
N SER A 285 8.70 -13.77 9.87
CA SER A 285 7.32 -13.90 10.32
C SER A 285 6.39 -12.77 9.84
N GLN A 286 6.91 -11.79 9.09
CA GLN A 286 6.22 -10.57 8.66
C GLN A 286 6.40 -10.28 7.16
N ASP A 287 6.34 -11.33 6.34
CA ASP A 287 6.36 -11.28 4.87
C ASP A 287 7.63 -10.70 4.21
N LEU A 288 8.70 -10.48 4.99
CA LEU A 288 10.02 -10.07 4.50
C LEU A 288 10.03 -8.79 3.66
N ASN A 289 9.15 -7.84 4.00
CA ASN A 289 9.09 -6.56 3.33
C ASN A 289 10.34 -5.73 3.60
N PHE A 290 10.83 -5.05 2.56
CA PHE A 290 11.80 -3.98 2.70
C PHE A 290 11.06 -2.68 2.94
N VAL A 291 11.54 -1.90 3.90
CA VAL A 291 11.10 -0.53 4.13
C VAL A 291 12.31 0.36 3.96
N ALA A 292 12.17 1.44 3.20
CA ALA A 292 13.21 2.44 3.00
C ALA A 292 12.82 3.79 3.62
N LEU A 293 13.81 4.57 4.00
CA LEU A 293 13.67 5.89 4.62
C LEU A 293 14.72 6.84 4.05
N THR A 294 14.30 8.01 3.59
CA THR A 294 15.22 9.06 3.08
C THR A 294 15.69 10.01 4.20
N GLY A 295 16.70 10.84 3.90
CA GLY A 295 17.27 11.82 4.83
C GLY A 295 18.42 11.28 5.70
N GLY A 296 19.05 10.19 5.27
CA GLY A 296 20.13 9.51 5.98
C GLY A 296 19.66 8.73 7.21
N LEU A 297 20.55 7.91 7.78
CA LEU A 297 20.26 7.15 8.99
C LEU A 297 20.12 8.10 10.20
N PRO A 298 18.97 8.12 10.90
CA PRO A 298 18.84 8.89 12.15
C PRO A 298 19.80 8.38 13.23
N ASP A 299 20.06 9.21 14.25
CA ASP A 299 20.72 8.71 15.46
C ASP A 299 19.84 7.63 16.11
N LEU A 300 20.29 6.38 16.08
CA LEU A 300 19.49 5.23 16.49
C LEU A 300 19.15 5.25 17.99
N SER A 301 20.00 5.85 18.81
CA SER A 301 19.77 5.94 20.26
C SER A 301 18.70 6.99 20.57
N ASP A 302 18.81 8.18 19.99
CA ASP A 302 17.81 9.23 20.08
C ASP A 302 16.46 8.78 19.49
N TRP A 303 16.48 8.13 18.33
CA TRP A 303 15.28 7.59 17.70
C TRP A 303 14.60 6.52 18.58
N SER A 304 15.38 5.58 19.11
CA SER A 304 14.91 4.55 20.05
C SER A 304 14.26 5.15 21.30
N ASN A 305 14.76 6.27 21.81
CA ASN A 305 14.22 6.94 22.99
C ASN A 305 12.94 7.75 22.70
N LYS A 306 12.69 8.06 21.44
CA LYS A 306 11.55 8.88 21.01
C LYS A 306 10.35 8.07 20.54
N VAL A 307 10.49 6.78 20.30
CA VAL A 307 9.39 5.89 19.88
C VAL A 307 8.84 5.08 21.06
N PRO A 308 7.62 4.55 20.98
CA PRO A 308 7.09 3.62 22.00
C PRO A 308 8.00 2.42 22.20
N VAL A 309 7.97 1.83 23.41
CA VAL A 309 8.83 0.69 23.81
C VAL A 309 8.77 -0.49 22.83
N ARG A 310 7.62 -0.72 22.17
CA ARG A 310 7.45 -1.79 21.18
C ARG A 310 8.29 -1.57 19.92
N LEU A 311 8.66 -0.32 19.60
CA LEU A 311 9.47 0.05 18.45
C LEU A 311 10.93 0.38 18.81
N SER A 312 11.29 0.51 20.09
CA SER A 312 12.61 1.03 20.51
C SER A 312 13.77 0.17 20.02
N GLU A 313 13.69 -1.16 20.17
CA GLU A 313 14.70 -2.07 19.63
C GLU A 313 14.56 -2.24 18.11
N SER A 314 13.34 -2.13 17.60
CA SER A 314 13.01 -2.28 16.19
C SER A 314 13.68 -1.20 15.33
N VAL A 315 13.75 0.05 15.81
CA VAL A 315 14.39 1.15 15.07
C VAL A 315 15.92 1.01 14.99
N LYS A 316 16.55 0.26 15.91
CA LYS A 316 18.00 0.01 15.87
C LYS A 316 18.43 -0.94 14.74
N LEU A 317 17.46 -1.58 14.09
CA LEU A 317 17.71 -2.50 12.96
C LEU A 317 17.82 -1.77 11.61
N TRP A 318 17.57 -0.46 11.56
CA TRP A 318 17.74 0.33 10.34
C TRP A 318 19.22 0.50 10.01
N LYS A 319 19.55 0.38 8.72
CA LYS A 319 20.92 0.44 8.20
C LYS A 319 20.99 1.43 7.05
N LEU A 320 22.13 2.10 6.89
CA LEU A 320 22.35 2.96 5.73
C LEU A 320 22.58 2.08 4.47
N CYS A 321 22.10 2.51 3.31
CA CYS A 321 22.50 1.96 2.03
C CYS A 321 23.93 2.42 1.73
N GLU A 322 24.91 1.68 2.22
CA GLU A 322 26.32 1.93 1.92
C GLU A 322 26.60 1.54 0.47
N THR A 323 27.06 2.51 -0.33
CA THR A 323 27.64 2.17 -1.63
C THR A 323 28.95 1.42 -1.33
N PRO A 324 29.20 0.23 -1.90
CA PRO A 324 30.50 -0.41 -1.75
C PRO A 324 31.55 0.56 -2.26
N LEU A 325 32.31 1.17 -1.34
CA LEU A 325 33.53 1.87 -1.69
C LEU A 325 34.36 0.85 -2.47
N ASN A 326 34.94 1.28 -3.60
CA ASN A 326 35.94 0.52 -4.33
C ASN A 326 36.90 -0.16 -3.33
N ILE A 327 36.69 -1.46 -3.09
CA ILE A 327 37.50 -2.31 -2.20
C ILE A 327 38.94 -2.43 -2.74
N SER A 328 39.27 -1.75 -3.84
CA SER A 328 40.61 -1.60 -4.39
C SER A 328 41.48 -0.53 -3.71
N ALA A 329 40.94 0.34 -2.84
CA ALA A 329 41.74 1.43 -2.24
C ALA A 329 42.30 1.12 -0.82
N LEU A 330 41.87 0.04 -0.16
CA LEU A 330 42.32 -0.32 1.19
C LEU A 330 43.38 -1.43 1.25
N ASN A 331 43.80 -1.98 0.09
CA ASN A 331 44.88 -2.97 -0.02
C ASN A 331 46.16 -2.40 -0.66
N ALA A 332 46.28 -1.07 -0.74
CA ALA A 332 47.46 -0.39 -1.28
C ALA A 332 47.98 0.64 -0.27
N SER A 333 48.44 0.17 0.88
CA SER A 333 49.31 0.92 1.79
C SER A 333 50.11 -0.03 2.66
#